data_AF-A0A8J4FD26-F1
#
_entry.id   AF-A0A8J4FD26-F1
#
_cell.length_a   1.000
_cell.length_b   1.000
_cell.length_c   1.000
_cell.angle_alpha   90.00
_cell.angle_beta   90.00
_cell.angle_gamma   90.00
#
_symmetry.space_group_name_H-M   'P 1'
#
loop_
_entity.id
_entity.type
_entity.pdbx_description
1 polymer ?
#
loop_
_entity_poly.entity_id
_entity_poly.type
_entity_poly.pdbx_seq_one_letter_code
_entity_poly.pdbx_strand_id
1 'polypeptide(L)'
;MFPPSGAPPQDDQLAARVQALLSNPRFRCYRSTDVIGVELAGALKNVLAIACGISDGLGFGNNARAALITRGLYEITKLAVARGANPLTMSGLAGMGDLVLTCTGDLSRNRTVGLRLGRGERLQDIQASMGGAVAEGVPTAVAIRTLARKLGVECPIMQGIHRVIHEGANAQEVVTEVMSRELKPEVAPDIIKGVIANGSNTNLMEVLAAAGPPQTPAVAEAPPPALKATALEGAAATAARNPRSILCDGGRSGEREDGAMRTATVAVLAAGAGAALGAAVVAVSRWRR
;
A
#
# COMPACT_ATOMS: atom_id res chain seq x y z
N MET A 1 -32.02 16.58 -10.91
CA MET A 1 -32.38 16.12 -9.56
C MET A 1 -31.09 15.81 -8.83
N PHE A 2 -30.59 16.75 -8.01
CA PHE A 2 -29.44 16.48 -7.14
C PHE A 2 -29.89 15.48 -6.06
N PRO A 3 -29.07 14.46 -5.72
CA PRO A 3 -29.43 13.55 -4.64
C PRO A 3 -29.55 14.32 -3.31
N PRO A 4 -30.47 13.93 -2.42
CA PRO A 4 -30.66 14.59 -1.13
C PRO A 4 -29.35 14.57 -0.32
N SER A 5 -29.03 15.71 0.29
CA SER A 5 -27.86 15.94 1.15
C SER A 5 -27.87 14.98 2.35
N GLY A 6 -27.14 13.87 2.25
CA GLY A 6 -27.06 12.84 3.28
C GLY A 6 -26.85 11.42 2.77
N ALA A 7 -27.02 11.17 1.46
CA ALA A 7 -26.64 9.88 0.89
C ALA A 7 -25.11 9.76 0.84
N PRO A 8 -24.51 8.66 1.36
CA PRO A 8 -23.07 8.45 1.22
C PRO A 8 -22.71 8.41 -0.27
N PRO A 9 -21.54 8.95 -0.67
CA PRO A 9 -21.09 8.94 -2.07
C PRO A 9 -21.25 7.54 -2.68
N GLN A 10 -21.57 7.45 -3.97
CA GLN A 10 -21.87 6.16 -4.63
C GLN A 10 -20.74 5.13 -4.47
N ASP A 11 -19.50 5.59 -4.34
CA ASP A 11 -18.32 4.74 -4.12
C ASP A 11 -18.30 4.13 -2.69
N ASP A 12 -18.81 4.85 -1.70
CA ASP A 12 -18.91 4.34 -0.34
C ASP A 12 -20.00 3.26 -0.20
N GLN A 13 -21.10 3.41 -0.94
CA GLN A 13 -22.12 2.36 -1.04
C GLN A 13 -21.57 1.09 -1.71
N LEU A 14 -20.74 1.25 -2.75
CA LEU A 14 -20.05 0.11 -3.36
C LEU A 14 -19.07 -0.54 -2.39
N ALA A 15 -18.27 0.25 -1.67
CA ALA A 15 -17.31 -0.25 -0.68
C ALA A 15 -18.03 -0.99 0.47
N ALA A 16 -19.16 -0.49 0.95
CA ALA A 16 -19.98 -1.17 1.96
C ALA A 16 -20.54 -2.51 1.45
N ARG A 17 -20.99 -2.57 0.18
CA ARG A 17 -21.44 -3.83 -0.43
C ARG A 17 -20.31 -4.84 -0.56
N VAL A 18 -19.12 -4.41 -1.01
CA VAL A 18 -17.94 -5.29 -1.10
C VAL A 18 -17.52 -5.76 0.29
N GLN A 19 -17.51 -4.87 1.29
CA GLN A 19 -17.20 -5.21 2.68
C GLN A 19 -18.15 -6.29 3.22
N ALA A 20 -19.46 -6.14 3.00
CA ALA A 20 -20.46 -7.10 3.45
C ALA A 20 -20.31 -8.47 2.75
N LEU A 21 -20.01 -8.48 1.45
CA LEU A 21 -19.84 -9.71 0.67
C LEU A 21 -18.57 -10.49 1.05
N LEU A 22 -17.49 -9.79 1.39
CA LEU A 22 -16.21 -10.43 1.72
C LEU A 22 -16.10 -10.80 3.20
N SER A 23 -16.82 -10.09 4.09
CA SER A 23 -16.69 -10.31 5.53
C SER A 23 -17.34 -11.63 5.97
N ASN A 24 -16.62 -12.38 6.81
CA ASN A 24 -17.10 -13.58 7.49
C ASN A 24 -16.36 -13.76 8.84
N PRO A 25 -16.71 -14.74 9.69
CA PRO A 25 -16.10 -14.90 11.02
C PRO A 25 -14.56 -15.04 11.02
N ARG A 26 -13.94 -15.44 9.91
CA ARG A 26 -12.48 -15.58 9.74
C ARG A 26 -11.86 -14.51 8.85
N PHE A 27 -12.65 -13.59 8.31
CA PHE A 27 -12.19 -12.59 7.36
C PHE A 27 -12.96 -11.28 7.59
N ARG A 28 -12.34 -10.32 8.25
CA ARG A 28 -12.97 -9.05 8.59
C ARG A 28 -12.49 -7.96 7.64
N CYS A 29 -13.43 -7.35 6.93
CA CYS A 29 -13.12 -6.26 6.02
C CYS A 29 -13.40 -4.90 6.67
N TYR A 30 -12.55 -3.93 6.39
CA TYR A 30 -12.64 -2.52 6.75
C TYR A 30 -12.64 -1.70 5.46
N ARG A 31 -13.77 -1.05 5.16
CA ARG A 31 -13.86 -0.15 4.01
C ARG A 31 -13.06 1.13 4.24
N SER A 32 -12.51 1.71 3.16
CA SER A 32 -11.89 3.02 3.17
C SER A 32 -12.41 3.86 2.01
N THR A 33 -12.58 5.15 2.23
CA THR A 33 -12.87 6.13 1.17
C THR A 33 -11.60 6.73 0.58
N ASP A 34 -10.44 6.54 1.23
CA ASP A 34 -9.15 6.99 0.74
C ASP A 34 -8.54 5.97 -0.24
N VAL A 35 -9.08 5.95 -1.47
CA VAL A 35 -8.64 5.05 -2.53
C VAL A 35 -7.16 5.27 -2.86
N ILE A 36 -6.73 6.53 -2.99
CA ILE A 36 -5.36 6.91 -3.34
C ILE A 36 -4.38 6.39 -2.28
N GLY A 37 -4.69 6.62 -0.99
CA GLY A 37 -3.84 6.16 0.10
C GLY A 37 -3.71 4.65 0.12
N VAL A 38 -4.81 3.91 -0.07
CA VAL A 38 -4.75 2.46 -0.04
C VAL A 38 -4.01 1.87 -1.27
N GLU A 39 -4.21 2.43 -2.46
CA GLU A 39 -3.47 1.99 -3.66
C GLU A 39 -1.97 2.24 -3.53
N LEU A 40 -1.58 3.42 -3.07
CA LEU A 40 -0.16 3.75 -2.83
C LEU A 40 0.43 2.86 -1.74
N ALA A 41 -0.25 2.69 -0.61
CA ALA A 41 0.23 1.83 0.46
C ALA A 41 0.47 0.38 -0.03
N GLY A 42 -0.51 -0.20 -0.74
CA GLY A 42 -0.44 -1.56 -1.25
C GLY A 42 0.62 -1.76 -2.34
N ALA A 43 0.88 -0.75 -3.18
CA ALA A 43 1.90 -0.84 -4.21
C ALA A 43 3.32 -0.62 -3.65
N LEU A 44 3.51 0.44 -2.86
CA LEU A 44 4.85 0.86 -2.43
C LEU A 44 5.46 -0.05 -1.36
N LYS A 45 4.64 -0.78 -0.57
CA LYS A 45 5.14 -1.76 0.41
C LYS A 45 6.06 -2.81 -0.23
N ASN A 46 5.77 -3.19 -1.49
CA ASN A 46 6.50 -4.25 -2.18
C ASN A 46 7.96 -3.86 -2.45
N VAL A 47 8.21 -2.57 -2.70
CA VAL A 47 9.57 -2.05 -2.90
C VAL A 47 10.32 -1.99 -1.56
N LEU A 48 9.64 -1.60 -0.48
CA LEU A 48 10.22 -1.64 0.86
C LEU A 48 10.51 -3.07 1.35
N ALA A 49 9.69 -4.04 0.95
CA ALA A 49 9.97 -5.44 1.25
C ALA A 49 11.25 -5.93 0.57
N ILE A 50 11.55 -5.48 -0.66
CA ILE A 50 12.86 -5.73 -1.30
C ILE A 50 13.97 -5.07 -0.47
N ALA A 51 13.78 -3.83 -0.01
CA ALA A 51 14.77 -3.15 0.83
C ALA A 51 15.07 -3.92 2.13
N CYS A 52 14.02 -4.39 2.82
CA CYS A 52 14.15 -5.21 4.02
C CYS A 52 14.85 -6.54 3.72
N GLY A 53 14.53 -7.17 2.59
CA GLY A 53 15.25 -8.35 2.13
C GLY A 53 16.74 -8.07 1.92
N ILE A 54 17.11 -6.97 1.26
CA ILE A 54 18.51 -6.60 1.04
C ILE A 54 19.22 -6.41 2.38
N SER A 55 18.62 -5.66 3.31
CA SER A 55 19.14 -5.46 4.66
C SER A 55 19.36 -6.78 5.41
N ASP A 56 18.42 -7.72 5.28
CA ASP A 56 18.54 -9.06 5.86
C ASP A 56 19.66 -9.87 5.18
N GLY A 57 19.81 -9.76 3.85
CA GLY A 57 20.85 -10.44 3.06
C GLY A 57 22.26 -9.96 3.35
N LEU A 58 22.40 -8.68 3.71
CA LEU A 58 23.65 -8.06 4.18
C LEU A 58 23.95 -8.35 5.66
N GLY A 59 23.02 -8.96 6.39
CA GLY A 59 23.23 -9.40 7.77
C GLY A 59 23.04 -8.33 8.86
N PHE A 60 22.33 -7.22 8.57
CA PHE A 60 22.15 -6.14 9.57
C PHE A 60 21.15 -6.46 10.69
N GLY A 61 20.32 -7.49 10.52
CA GLY A 61 19.43 -8.00 11.55
C GLY A 61 18.18 -7.15 11.82
N ASN A 62 17.45 -7.53 12.88
CA ASN A 62 16.08 -7.09 13.13
C ASN A 62 15.95 -5.58 13.42
N ASN A 63 16.94 -4.97 14.07
CA ASN A 63 16.91 -3.54 14.40
C ASN A 63 16.99 -2.67 13.14
N ALA A 64 17.88 -3.03 12.20
CA ALA A 64 17.97 -2.37 10.91
C ALA A 64 16.67 -2.53 10.11
N ARG A 65 16.08 -3.73 10.12
CA ARG A 65 14.77 -3.97 9.48
C ARG A 65 13.66 -3.10 10.08
N ALA A 66 13.59 -3.00 11.40
CA ALA A 66 12.59 -2.15 12.07
C ALA A 66 12.76 -0.67 11.69
N ALA A 67 13.99 -0.16 11.73
CA ALA A 67 14.29 1.21 11.30
C ALA A 67 13.92 1.44 9.82
N LEU A 68 14.22 0.47 8.95
CA LEU A 68 13.92 0.54 7.52
C LEU A 68 12.41 0.52 7.23
N ILE A 69 11.63 -0.29 7.97
CA ILE A 69 10.17 -0.28 7.89
C ILE A 69 9.63 1.10 8.28
N THR A 70 10.10 1.68 9.39
CA THR A 70 9.63 2.99 9.85
C THR A 70 9.99 4.11 8.87
N ARG A 71 11.24 4.17 8.40
CA ARG A 71 11.68 5.18 7.42
C ARG A 71 11.08 4.96 6.04
N GLY A 72 10.84 3.71 5.67
CA GLY A 72 10.14 3.38 4.44
C GLY A 72 8.68 3.80 4.47
N LEU A 73 7.95 3.52 5.56
CA LEU A 73 6.57 3.98 5.75
C LEU A 73 6.49 5.51 5.65
N TYR A 74 7.48 6.21 6.19
CA TYR A 74 7.60 7.66 6.05
C TYR A 74 7.71 8.13 4.59
N GLU A 75 8.49 7.45 3.74
CA GLU A 75 8.54 7.75 2.30
C GLU A 75 7.21 7.49 1.59
N ILE A 76 6.50 6.40 1.93
CA ILE A 76 5.16 6.13 1.41
C ILE A 76 4.22 7.26 1.80
N THR A 77 4.20 7.66 3.07
CA THR A 77 3.33 8.72 3.58
C THR A 77 3.56 10.04 2.84
N LYS A 78 4.82 10.43 2.60
CA LYS A 78 5.11 11.66 1.84
C LYS A 78 4.56 11.62 0.42
N LEU A 79 4.74 10.50 -0.29
CA LEU A 79 4.20 10.33 -1.64
C LEU A 79 2.67 10.32 -1.64
N ALA A 80 2.06 9.69 -0.64
CA ALA A 80 0.62 9.62 -0.49
C ALA A 80 0.01 11.00 -0.22
N VAL A 81 0.56 11.75 0.73
CA VAL A 81 0.12 13.12 1.05
C VAL A 81 0.32 14.05 -0.14
N ALA A 82 1.46 13.95 -0.85
CA ALA A 82 1.69 14.73 -2.07
C ALA A 82 0.70 14.41 -3.20
N ARG A 83 0.06 13.24 -3.17
CA ARG A 83 -1.05 12.85 -4.06
C ARG A 83 -2.45 13.13 -3.49
N GLY A 84 -2.55 13.80 -2.35
CA GLY A 84 -3.82 14.15 -1.71
C GLY A 84 -4.47 13.02 -0.90
N ALA A 85 -3.75 11.94 -0.59
CA ALA A 85 -4.25 10.89 0.28
C ALA A 85 -4.33 11.32 1.75
N ASN A 86 -5.13 10.60 2.53
CA ASN A 86 -5.21 10.80 3.97
C ASN A 86 -3.98 10.14 4.65
N PRO A 87 -3.15 10.89 5.39
CA PRO A 87 -1.98 10.33 6.07
C PRO A 87 -2.35 9.21 7.07
N LEU A 88 -3.54 9.23 7.68
CA LEU A 88 -3.97 8.20 8.64
C LEU A 88 -4.17 6.82 7.99
N THR A 89 -4.39 6.76 6.68
CA THR A 89 -4.46 5.48 5.94
C THR A 89 -3.16 4.69 6.07
N MET A 90 -2.02 5.38 6.17
CA MET A 90 -0.69 4.75 6.31
C MET A 90 -0.51 4.09 7.68
N SER A 91 -1.18 4.59 8.70
CA SER A 91 -1.20 3.97 10.03
C SER A 91 -2.16 2.78 10.14
N GLY A 92 -3.03 2.59 9.14
CA GLY A 92 -4.04 1.53 9.12
C GLY A 92 -3.54 0.19 8.54
N LEU A 93 -4.47 -0.75 8.35
CA LEU A 93 -4.19 -2.08 7.80
C LEU A 93 -3.56 -2.04 6.41
N ALA A 94 -3.97 -1.09 5.56
CA ALA A 94 -3.44 -0.96 4.21
C ALA A 94 -1.98 -0.48 4.17
N GLY A 95 -1.60 0.40 5.11
CA GLY A 95 -0.24 0.89 5.26
C GLY A 95 0.59 -0.02 6.16
N MET A 96 0.64 0.31 7.44
CA MET A 96 1.48 -0.35 8.43
C MET A 96 1.22 -1.86 8.53
N GLY A 97 -0.05 -2.28 8.54
CA GLY A 97 -0.41 -3.69 8.71
C GLY A 97 0.19 -4.57 7.61
N ASP A 98 -0.12 -4.24 6.37
CA ASP A 98 0.34 -4.99 5.20
C ASP A 98 1.85 -4.80 4.94
N LEU A 99 2.40 -3.61 5.20
CA LEU A 99 3.84 -3.35 5.11
C LEU A 99 4.64 -4.26 6.04
N VAL A 100 4.28 -4.31 7.33
CA VAL A 100 4.99 -5.13 8.32
C VAL A 100 4.93 -6.60 7.92
N LEU A 101 3.74 -7.12 7.61
CA LEU A 101 3.56 -8.50 7.17
C LEU A 101 4.45 -8.83 5.95
N THR A 102 4.48 -7.95 4.96
CA THR A 102 5.25 -8.16 3.72
C THR A 102 6.76 -8.06 3.96
N CYS A 103 7.21 -7.23 4.91
CA CYS A 103 8.63 -7.03 5.23
C CYS A 103 9.19 -8.08 6.20
N THR A 104 8.35 -8.76 6.98
CA THR A 104 8.79 -9.78 7.96
C THR A 104 8.42 -11.21 7.56
N GLY A 105 7.51 -11.40 6.60
CA GLY A 105 7.06 -12.73 6.19
C GLY A 105 8.06 -13.45 5.27
N ASP A 106 8.27 -14.75 5.50
CA ASP A 106 9.14 -15.60 4.65
C ASP A 106 8.51 -15.94 3.29
N LEU A 107 7.18 -15.87 3.20
CA LEU A 107 6.42 -16.09 1.95
C LEU A 107 6.43 -14.87 1.02
N SER A 108 6.99 -13.74 1.47
CA SER A 108 7.07 -12.51 0.67
C SER A 108 8.09 -12.66 -0.45
N ARG A 109 7.60 -12.88 -1.67
CA ARG A 109 8.42 -12.94 -2.89
C ARG A 109 9.34 -11.72 -3.05
N ASN A 110 8.85 -10.53 -2.71
CA ASN A 110 9.63 -9.29 -2.76
C ASN A 110 10.80 -9.31 -1.76
N ARG A 111 10.54 -9.74 -0.52
CA ARG A 111 11.59 -9.92 0.47
C ARG A 111 12.61 -10.98 0.06
N THR A 112 12.16 -12.10 -0.53
CA THR A 112 13.05 -13.15 -1.05
C THR A 112 13.97 -12.62 -2.15
N VAL A 113 13.45 -11.81 -3.09
CA VAL A 113 14.28 -11.14 -4.10
C VAL A 113 15.31 -10.24 -3.42
N GLY A 114 14.88 -9.42 -2.46
CA GLY A 114 15.81 -8.57 -1.70
C GLY A 114 16.90 -9.35 -0.99
N LEU A 115 16.55 -10.44 -0.31
CA LEU A 115 17.48 -11.29 0.43
C LEU A 115 18.59 -11.82 -0.48
N ARG A 116 18.23 -12.28 -1.67
CA ARG A 116 19.17 -12.82 -2.66
C ARG A 116 20.04 -11.73 -3.28
N LEU A 117 19.46 -10.56 -3.56
CA LEU A 117 20.23 -9.38 -3.99
C LEU A 117 21.24 -8.95 -2.92
N GLY A 118 20.84 -8.93 -1.64
CA GLY A 118 21.75 -8.62 -0.52
C GLY A 118 22.89 -9.64 -0.37
N ARG A 119 22.68 -10.89 -0.79
CA ARG A 119 23.72 -11.93 -0.84
C ARG A 119 24.61 -11.85 -2.08
N GLY A 120 24.38 -10.88 -2.97
CA GLY A 120 25.18 -10.65 -4.17
C GLY A 120 24.73 -11.44 -5.41
N GLU A 121 23.57 -12.10 -5.37
CA GLU A 121 23.03 -12.76 -6.57
C GLU A 121 22.52 -11.73 -7.59
N ARG A 122 22.65 -12.04 -8.89
CA ARG A 122 22.16 -11.15 -9.95
C ARG A 122 20.65 -11.26 -10.09
N LEU A 123 19.98 -10.13 -10.30
CA LEU A 123 18.52 -10.07 -10.45
C LEU A 123 17.98 -11.02 -11.54
N GLN A 124 18.69 -11.14 -12.67
CA GLN A 124 18.30 -12.00 -13.78
C GLN A 124 18.24 -13.49 -13.36
N ASP A 125 19.24 -13.95 -12.61
CA ASP A 125 19.31 -15.32 -12.10
C ASP A 125 18.21 -15.57 -11.07
N ILE A 126 17.93 -14.57 -10.22
CA ILE A 126 16.84 -14.62 -9.25
C ILE A 126 15.50 -14.77 -9.97
N GLN A 127 15.21 -13.92 -10.96
CA GLN A 127 13.95 -13.94 -11.70
C GLN A 127 13.76 -15.23 -12.51
N ALA A 128 14.83 -15.73 -13.14
CA ALA A 128 14.80 -17.00 -13.87
C ALA A 128 14.42 -18.18 -12.96
N SER A 129 14.87 -18.17 -11.71
CA SER A 129 14.58 -19.26 -10.76
C SER A 129 13.19 -19.18 -10.13
N MET A 130 12.40 -18.13 -10.38
CA MET A 130 11.07 -17.94 -9.76
C MET A 130 9.93 -18.65 -10.50
N GLY A 131 10.22 -19.46 -11.53
CA GLY A 131 9.22 -20.33 -12.18
C GLY A 131 8.03 -19.57 -12.78
N GLY A 132 8.26 -18.35 -13.27
CA GLY A 132 7.21 -17.48 -13.83
C GLY A 132 6.48 -16.58 -12.81
N ALA A 133 6.77 -16.70 -11.51
CA ALA A 133 6.29 -15.77 -10.51
C ALA A 133 7.06 -14.43 -10.59
N VAL A 134 6.33 -13.31 -10.58
CA VAL A 134 6.93 -11.96 -10.62
C VAL A 134 6.91 -11.34 -9.22
N ALA A 135 8.04 -10.82 -8.77
CA ALA A 135 8.11 -9.94 -7.61
C ALA A 135 7.66 -8.52 -8.03
N GLU A 136 6.43 -8.15 -7.68
CA GLU A 136 5.77 -6.90 -8.07
C GLU A 136 6.57 -5.64 -7.70
N GLY A 137 7.40 -5.69 -6.67
CA GLY A 137 8.27 -4.58 -6.27
C GLY A 137 9.31 -4.20 -7.33
N VAL A 138 9.76 -5.16 -8.16
CA VAL A 138 10.76 -4.92 -9.22
C VAL A 138 10.25 -3.91 -10.27
N PRO A 139 9.11 -4.13 -10.95
CA PRO A 139 8.56 -3.14 -11.87
C PRO A 139 8.03 -1.89 -11.13
N THR A 140 7.54 -2.03 -9.89
CA THR A 140 7.01 -0.90 -9.11
C THR A 140 8.08 0.15 -8.79
N ALA A 141 9.34 -0.25 -8.58
CA ALA A 141 10.44 0.68 -8.32
C ALA A 141 10.61 1.75 -9.42
N VAL A 142 10.33 1.41 -10.69
CA VAL A 142 10.38 2.35 -11.83
C VAL A 142 9.27 3.39 -11.73
N ALA A 143 8.05 2.93 -11.41
CA ALA A 143 6.89 3.82 -11.26
C ALA A 143 7.09 4.80 -10.10
N ILE A 144 7.63 4.33 -8.96
CA ILE A 144 7.91 5.17 -7.81
C ILE A 144 8.93 6.26 -8.14
N ARG A 145 10.06 5.92 -8.80
CA ARG A 145 11.06 6.92 -9.17
C ARG A 145 10.46 8.01 -10.05
N THR A 146 9.60 7.63 -10.98
CA THR A 146 8.90 8.57 -11.87
C THR A 146 7.93 9.45 -11.08
N LEU A 147 7.14 8.85 -10.20
CA LEU A 147 6.18 9.55 -9.34
C LEU A 147 6.86 10.55 -8.42
N ALA A 148 7.88 10.11 -7.68
CA ALA A 148 8.63 10.92 -6.72
C ALA A 148 9.23 12.17 -7.40
N ARG A 149 9.79 12.01 -8.60
CA ARG A 149 10.32 13.12 -9.40
C ARG A 149 9.23 14.07 -9.89
N LYS A 150 8.07 13.56 -10.35
CA LYS A 150 6.94 14.41 -10.76
C LYS A 150 6.42 15.26 -9.60
N LEU A 151 6.41 14.71 -8.40
CA LEU A 151 5.90 15.37 -7.19
C LEU A 151 6.97 16.18 -6.43
N GLY A 152 8.24 16.12 -6.84
CA GLY A 152 9.35 16.75 -6.11
C GLY A 152 9.59 16.16 -4.71
N VAL A 153 9.20 14.90 -4.48
CA VAL A 153 9.33 14.24 -3.17
C VAL A 153 10.60 13.41 -3.12
N GLU A 154 11.45 13.64 -2.11
CA GLU A 154 12.63 12.81 -1.88
C GLU A 154 12.26 11.43 -1.30
N CYS A 155 12.72 10.36 -1.95
CA CYS A 155 12.53 8.97 -1.48
C CYS A 155 13.87 8.20 -1.53
N PRO A 156 14.85 8.51 -0.65
CA PRO A 156 16.18 7.89 -0.67
C PRO A 156 16.17 6.36 -0.72
N ILE A 157 15.35 5.72 0.12
CA ILE A 157 15.30 4.26 0.21
C ILE A 157 14.78 3.70 -1.11
N MET A 158 13.62 4.16 -1.57
CA MET A 158 13.02 3.64 -2.81
C MET A 158 13.86 3.96 -4.06
N GLN A 159 14.52 5.13 -4.09
CA GLN A 159 15.48 5.47 -5.15
C GLN A 159 16.71 4.56 -5.10
N GLY A 160 17.24 4.28 -3.91
CA GLY A 160 18.32 3.32 -3.73
C GLY A 160 17.96 1.94 -4.28
N ILE A 161 16.76 1.44 -3.97
CA ILE A 161 16.25 0.17 -4.50
C ILE A 161 16.12 0.20 -6.02
N HIS A 162 15.62 1.28 -6.60
CA HIS A 162 15.60 1.43 -8.06
C HIS A 162 17.01 1.26 -8.64
N ARG A 163 18.04 1.92 -8.07
CA ARG A 163 19.41 1.82 -8.59
C ARG A 163 19.98 0.41 -8.48
N VAL A 164 19.73 -0.29 -7.37
CA VAL A 164 20.18 -1.68 -7.20
C VAL A 164 19.53 -2.59 -8.24
N ILE A 165 18.21 -2.45 -8.44
CA ILE A 165 17.44 -3.33 -9.33
C ILE A 165 17.69 -3.04 -10.81
N HIS A 166 17.69 -1.76 -11.21
CA HIS A 166 17.63 -1.35 -12.62
C HIS A 166 18.92 -0.71 -13.14
N GLU A 167 19.81 -0.26 -12.26
CA GLU A 167 21.08 0.41 -12.64
C GLU A 167 22.31 -0.42 -12.24
N GLY A 168 22.12 -1.58 -11.60
CA GLY A 168 23.21 -2.46 -11.19
C GLY A 168 24.07 -1.92 -10.05
N ALA A 169 23.55 -0.95 -9.27
CA ALA A 169 24.29 -0.40 -8.13
C ALA A 169 24.53 -1.46 -7.05
N ASN A 170 25.69 -1.41 -6.41
CA ASN A 170 26.00 -2.31 -5.29
C ASN A 170 25.11 -1.98 -4.08
N ALA A 171 24.46 -2.99 -3.52
CA ALA A 171 23.52 -2.81 -2.41
C ALA A 171 24.18 -2.22 -1.14
N GLN A 172 25.40 -2.66 -0.80
CA GLN A 172 26.14 -2.17 0.36
C GLN A 172 26.52 -0.70 0.21
N GLU A 173 26.94 -0.30 -0.99
CA GLU A 173 27.25 1.10 -1.31
C GLU A 173 26.00 1.97 -1.19
N VAL A 174 24.87 1.53 -1.76
CA VAL A 174 23.60 2.24 -1.66
C VAL A 174 23.16 2.43 -0.20
N VAL A 175 23.30 1.40 0.64
CA VAL A 175 23.00 1.53 2.08
C VAL A 175 23.91 2.58 2.73
N THR A 176 25.21 2.53 2.45
CA THR A 176 26.19 3.48 3.00
C THR A 176 25.85 4.92 2.61
N GLU A 177 25.49 5.15 1.35
CA GLU A 177 25.03 6.46 0.87
C GLU A 177 23.79 6.95 1.63
N VAL A 178 22.77 6.10 1.79
CA VAL A 178 21.53 6.46 2.52
C VAL A 178 21.83 6.84 3.96
N MET A 179 22.74 6.10 4.62
CA MET A 179 23.15 6.37 6.00
C MET A 179 24.04 7.62 6.14
N SER A 180 24.75 8.01 5.09
CA SER A 180 25.63 9.19 5.07
C SER A 180 24.91 10.53 4.82
N ARG A 181 23.60 10.48 4.58
CA ARG A 181 22.79 11.68 4.35
C ARG A 181 22.78 12.61 5.57
N GLU A 182 22.56 13.89 5.30
CA GLU A 182 22.40 14.92 6.33
C GLU A 182 21.32 14.53 7.36
N LEU A 183 21.63 14.76 8.64
CA LEU A 183 20.71 14.51 9.74
C LEU A 183 19.52 15.46 9.65
N LYS A 184 18.30 14.90 9.69
CA LYS A 184 17.04 15.65 9.67
C LYS A 184 16.17 15.24 10.86
N PRO A 185 15.25 16.11 11.32
CA PRO A 185 14.21 15.71 12.27
C PRO A 185 13.42 14.50 11.78
N GLU A 186 12.91 13.69 12.69
CA GLU A 186 12.19 12.45 12.35
C GLU A 186 10.95 12.71 11.48
N VAL A 187 10.19 13.75 11.83
CA VAL A 187 8.97 14.18 11.15
C VAL A 187 9.18 15.55 10.53
N ALA A 188 8.96 15.67 9.22
CA ALA A 188 9.05 16.94 8.53
C ALA A 188 7.74 17.76 8.67
N PRO A 189 7.84 19.11 8.73
CA PRO A 189 6.68 19.99 8.96
C PRO A 189 5.58 19.92 7.88
N ASP A 190 5.92 19.52 6.67
CA ASP A 190 5.00 19.35 5.54
C ASP A 190 3.99 18.22 5.76
N ILE A 191 4.40 17.11 6.38
CA ILE A 191 3.47 16.05 6.78
C ILE A 191 2.50 16.55 7.85
N ILE A 192 3.01 17.32 8.83
CA ILE A 192 2.20 17.92 9.88
C ILE A 192 1.16 18.87 9.27
N LYS A 193 1.55 19.69 8.30
CA LYS A 193 0.63 20.55 7.55
C LYS A 193 -0.41 19.74 6.77
N GLY A 194 -0.05 18.60 6.17
CA GLY A 194 -1.02 17.72 5.50
C GLY A 194 -2.03 17.11 6.48
N VAL A 195 -1.59 16.69 7.66
CA VAL A 195 -2.48 16.22 8.75
C VAL A 195 -3.40 17.33 9.24
N ILE A 196 -2.88 18.54 9.45
CA ILE A 196 -3.64 19.70 9.93
C ILE A 196 -4.59 20.23 8.84
N ALA A 197 -4.15 20.36 7.59
CA ALA A 197 -4.97 20.86 6.48
C ALA A 197 -6.11 19.90 6.14
N ASN A 198 -5.87 18.58 6.19
CA ASN A 198 -6.93 17.59 6.05
C ASN A 198 -7.78 17.42 7.33
N GLY A 199 -7.32 17.94 8.47
CA GLY A 199 -7.98 17.85 9.78
C GLY A 199 -8.61 19.15 10.30
N SER A 200 -8.52 20.28 9.57
CA SER A 200 -8.90 21.61 10.09
C SER A 200 -10.27 22.11 9.63
N ASN A 201 -11.19 21.19 9.31
CA ASN A 201 -12.61 21.53 9.30
C ASN A 201 -13.52 20.47 9.91
N THR A 202 -12.97 19.57 10.71
CA THR A 202 -13.78 18.57 11.41
C THR A 202 -13.49 18.69 12.89
N ASN A 203 -14.47 19.20 13.62
CA ASN A 203 -14.40 19.23 15.08
C ASN A 203 -14.14 17.79 15.55
N LEU A 204 -13.21 17.57 16.47
CA LEU A 204 -12.91 16.22 16.99
C LEU A 204 -14.19 15.54 17.50
N MET A 205 -15.15 16.34 17.98
CA MET A 205 -16.49 15.92 18.39
C MET A 205 -17.39 15.50 17.21
N GLU A 206 -17.25 16.08 16.03
CA GLU A 206 -17.96 15.66 14.80
C GLU A 206 -17.37 14.39 14.21
N VAL A 207 -16.05 14.18 14.26
CA VAL A 207 -15.42 12.91 13.85
C VAL A 207 -15.88 11.77 14.77
N LEU A 208 -15.94 12.02 16.08
CA LEU A 208 -16.47 11.08 17.07
C LEU A 208 -17.98 10.88 16.94
N ALA A 209 -18.74 11.87 16.47
CA ALA A 209 -20.17 11.73 16.18
C ALA A 209 -20.46 11.04 14.84
N ALA A 210 -19.60 11.22 13.83
CA ALA A 210 -19.69 10.56 12.52
C ALA A 210 -19.20 9.11 12.57
N ALA A 211 -18.29 8.80 13.50
CA ALA A 211 -18.06 7.44 13.99
C ALA A 211 -19.28 7.01 14.81
N GLY A 212 -20.38 6.67 14.13
CA GLY A 212 -21.49 5.97 14.78
C GLY A 212 -21.00 4.75 15.57
N PRO A 213 -21.80 4.24 16.53
CA PRO A 213 -21.38 3.11 17.35
C PRO A 213 -20.83 2.00 16.45
N PRO A 214 -19.76 1.30 16.85
CA PRO A 214 -19.15 0.26 16.03
C PRO A 214 -20.26 -0.67 15.57
N GLN A 215 -20.58 -0.62 14.27
CA GLN A 215 -21.59 -1.50 13.73
C GLN A 215 -20.97 -2.89 13.72
N THR A 216 -21.34 -3.70 14.70
CA THR A 216 -21.21 -5.15 14.61
C THR A 216 -22.02 -5.52 13.36
N PRO A 217 -21.39 -5.98 12.27
CA PRO A 217 -22.18 -6.42 11.14
C PRO A 217 -23.07 -7.54 11.66
N ALA A 218 -24.39 -7.41 11.46
CA ALA A 218 -25.27 -8.56 11.57
C ALA A 218 -24.73 -9.58 10.56
N VAL A 219 -24.07 -10.62 11.07
CA VAL A 219 -23.63 -11.74 10.25
C VAL A 219 -24.93 -12.37 9.77
N ALA A 220 -25.33 -12.09 8.54
CA ALA A 220 -26.48 -12.75 7.95
C ALA A 220 -26.21 -14.25 7.99
N GLU A 221 -27.12 -15.04 8.58
CA GLU A 221 -27.13 -16.51 8.62
C GLU A 221 -27.29 -17.15 7.23
N ALA A 222 -27.05 -16.40 6.15
CA ALA A 222 -27.01 -16.97 4.81
C ALA A 222 -25.67 -17.72 4.64
N PRO A 223 -25.69 -19.00 4.24
CA PRO A 223 -24.45 -19.70 3.93
C PRO A 223 -23.71 -18.92 2.84
N PRO A 224 -22.41 -18.61 3.04
CA PRO A 224 -21.65 -17.88 2.04
C PRO A 224 -21.68 -18.66 0.72
N PRO A 225 -21.83 -17.99 -0.44
CA PRO A 225 -21.63 -18.66 -1.71
C PRO A 225 -20.23 -19.30 -1.69
N ALA A 226 -20.13 -20.56 -2.14
CA ALA A 226 -18.91 -21.34 -2.12
C ALA A 226 -17.84 -20.73 -3.06
N LEU A 227 -17.17 -19.67 -2.60
CA LEU A 227 -15.96 -19.14 -3.19
C LEU A 227 -14.84 -20.09 -2.82
N LYS A 228 -14.38 -20.89 -3.80
CA LYS A 228 -13.23 -21.78 -3.66
C LYS A 228 -12.05 -20.99 -3.08
N ALA A 229 -11.35 -21.55 -2.09
CA ALA A 229 -10.23 -20.91 -1.40
C ALA A 229 -9.13 -20.37 -2.36
N THR A 230 -9.00 -20.96 -3.54
CA THR A 230 -8.10 -20.50 -4.62
C THR A 230 -8.49 -19.14 -5.22
N ALA A 231 -9.73 -18.69 -5.08
CA ALA A 231 -10.18 -17.36 -5.50
C ALA A 231 -9.80 -16.25 -4.51
N LEU A 232 -9.63 -16.58 -3.22
CA LEU A 232 -9.26 -15.65 -2.15
C LEU A 232 -7.77 -15.25 -2.22
N GLU A 233 -6.89 -16.17 -2.62
CA GLU A 233 -5.49 -15.85 -2.91
C GLU A 233 -5.34 -14.97 -4.17
N GLY A 234 -6.26 -15.09 -5.13
CA GLY A 234 -6.29 -14.28 -6.35
C GLY A 234 -6.87 -12.88 -6.17
N ALA A 235 -7.84 -12.69 -5.26
CA ALA A 235 -8.54 -11.43 -5.02
C ALA A 235 -7.72 -10.39 -4.24
N ALA A 236 -6.75 -10.84 -3.44
CA ALA A 236 -5.77 -9.96 -2.76
C ALA A 236 -4.78 -9.26 -3.73
N ALA A 237 -4.83 -9.57 -5.03
CA ALA A 237 -3.81 -9.19 -6.01
C ALA A 237 -4.29 -8.22 -7.10
N THR A 238 -5.46 -7.58 -6.98
CA THR A 238 -6.00 -6.78 -8.11
C THR A 238 -5.53 -5.31 -8.10
N ALA A 239 -5.18 -4.73 -6.94
CA ALA A 239 -4.66 -3.36 -6.86
C ALA A 239 -3.21 -3.22 -7.35
N ALA A 240 -2.38 -4.26 -7.11
CA ALA A 240 -0.94 -4.22 -7.35
C ALA A 240 -0.53 -4.61 -8.79
N ARG A 241 -1.47 -5.05 -9.63
CA ARG A 241 -1.16 -5.58 -10.98
C ARG A 241 -0.97 -4.51 -12.05
N ASN A 242 -1.31 -3.23 -11.80
CA ASN A 242 -1.22 -2.19 -12.82
C ASN A 242 -0.42 -0.96 -12.37
N PRO A 243 0.91 -0.91 -12.59
CA PRO A 243 1.73 0.26 -12.26
C PRO A 243 1.31 1.54 -13.01
N ARG A 244 0.43 1.46 -14.02
CA ARG A 244 -0.14 2.65 -14.69
C ARG A 244 -1.11 3.44 -13.80
N SER A 245 -1.87 2.80 -12.91
CA SER A 245 -2.82 3.54 -12.04
C SER A 245 -2.08 4.50 -11.09
N ILE A 246 -0.90 4.11 -10.61
CA ILE A 246 -0.03 4.93 -9.78
C ILE A 246 0.41 6.22 -10.51
N LEU A 247 0.56 6.17 -11.84
CA LEU A 247 1.11 7.26 -12.65
C LEU A 247 0.07 8.23 -13.23
N CYS A 248 -1.22 7.89 -13.21
CA CYS A 248 -2.29 8.75 -13.72
C CYS A 248 -2.44 10.02 -12.87
N ASP A 249 -2.59 11.18 -13.52
CA ASP A 249 -2.66 12.50 -12.89
C ASP A 249 -4.09 12.83 -12.44
N GLY A 250 -4.23 13.22 -11.18
CA GLY A 250 -5.38 14.00 -10.72
C GLY A 250 -5.19 15.46 -11.11
N GLY A 251 -5.65 15.83 -12.30
CA GLY A 251 -5.95 17.22 -12.66
C GLY A 251 -5.11 17.85 -13.79
N ARG A 252 -5.69 17.92 -14.98
CA ARG A 252 -5.73 19.14 -15.80
C ARG A 252 -7.08 19.24 -16.50
N SER A 253 -7.71 20.39 -16.31
CA SER A 253 -8.86 20.93 -17.04
C SER A 253 -8.67 20.86 -18.56
N GLY A 254 -9.66 20.33 -19.29
CA GLY A 254 -9.77 20.62 -20.73
C GLY A 254 -10.53 19.65 -21.62
N GLU A 255 -10.58 18.35 -21.30
CA GLU A 255 -11.23 17.36 -22.18
C GLU A 255 -12.18 16.48 -21.35
N ARG A 256 -13.46 16.53 -21.69
CA ARG A 256 -14.48 15.64 -21.13
C ARG A 256 -14.27 14.24 -21.72
N GLU A 257 -13.54 13.39 -21.01
CA GLU A 257 -13.71 11.95 -21.15
C GLU A 257 -14.80 11.51 -20.14
N ASP A 258 -16.02 11.26 -20.64
CA ASP A 258 -17.21 10.80 -19.89
C ASP A 258 -17.10 9.33 -19.39
N GLY A 259 -15.93 8.93 -18.89
CA GLY A 259 -15.63 7.57 -18.44
C GLY A 259 -15.08 7.52 -17.02
N ALA A 260 -15.83 8.01 -16.02
CA ALA A 260 -15.37 7.95 -14.62
C ALA A 260 -15.14 6.50 -14.16
N MET A 261 -13.86 6.12 -14.01
CA MET A 261 -13.41 4.87 -13.41
C MET A 261 -13.88 4.86 -11.95
N ARG A 262 -14.70 3.88 -11.57
CA ARG A 262 -15.27 3.77 -10.22
C ARG A 262 -14.46 2.78 -9.42
N THR A 263 -13.91 3.19 -8.28
CA THR A 263 -13.03 2.34 -7.47
C THR A 263 -13.57 2.27 -6.04
N ALA A 264 -13.79 1.06 -5.56
CA ALA A 264 -14.08 0.78 -4.15
C ALA A 264 -12.89 0.06 -3.53
N THR A 265 -12.46 0.51 -2.37
CA THR A 265 -11.27 -0.06 -1.72
C THR A 265 -11.58 -0.54 -0.31
N VAL A 266 -11.16 -1.77 -0.04
CA VAL A 266 -11.39 -2.44 1.23
C VAL A 266 -10.07 -3.00 1.74
N ALA A 267 -9.68 -2.58 2.94
CA ALA A 267 -8.60 -3.22 3.69
C ALA A 267 -9.17 -4.43 4.45
N VAL A 268 -8.40 -5.49 4.59
CA VAL A 268 -8.84 -6.76 5.13
C VAL A 268 -7.94 -7.19 6.27
N LEU A 269 -8.55 -7.74 7.31
CA LEU A 269 -7.91 -8.54 8.35
C LEU A 269 -8.46 -9.98 8.29
N ALA A 270 -7.61 -10.96 7.97
CA ALA A 270 -7.96 -12.37 7.93
C ALA A 270 -7.39 -13.10 9.17
N ALA A 271 -8.22 -13.91 9.85
CA ALA A 271 -7.79 -14.83 10.89
C ALA A 271 -7.65 -16.24 10.30
N GLY A 272 -6.41 -16.70 10.13
CA GLY A 272 -6.14 -18.08 9.71
C GLY A 272 -6.51 -19.10 10.79
N ALA A 273 -6.99 -20.28 10.38
CA ALA A 273 -7.15 -21.42 11.27
C ALA A 273 -5.75 -21.95 11.66
N GLY A 274 -5.16 -21.35 12.69
CA GLY A 274 -3.78 -21.60 13.13
C GLY A 274 -2.93 -20.33 13.16
N ALA A 275 -3.15 -19.49 14.17
CA ALA A 275 -2.20 -18.52 14.73
C ALA A 275 -1.58 -17.39 13.87
N ALA A 276 -2.02 -17.13 12.63
CA ALA A 276 -1.59 -15.92 11.91
C ALA A 276 -2.79 -15.05 11.50
N LEU A 277 -2.87 -13.85 12.10
CA LEU A 277 -3.69 -12.75 11.59
C LEU A 277 -2.92 -12.13 10.41
N GLY A 278 -3.48 -12.21 9.21
CA GLY A 278 -2.92 -11.59 8.00
C GLY A 278 -3.71 -10.34 7.62
N ALA A 279 -3.02 -9.23 7.33
CA ALA A 279 -3.63 -8.06 6.71
C ALA A 279 -3.46 -8.16 5.18
N ALA A 280 -4.50 -7.86 4.41
CA ALA A 280 -4.44 -7.80 2.95
C ALA A 280 -5.26 -6.62 2.44
N VAL A 281 -4.89 -6.05 1.30
CA VAL A 281 -5.64 -4.96 0.67
C VAL A 281 -6.36 -5.48 -0.56
N VAL A 282 -7.66 -5.22 -0.66
CA VAL A 282 -8.47 -5.52 -1.85
C VAL A 282 -9.01 -4.19 -2.40
N ALA A 283 -8.45 -3.73 -3.53
CA ALA A 283 -9.06 -2.67 -4.32
C ALA A 283 -9.88 -3.30 -5.45
N VAL A 284 -11.16 -2.92 -5.54
CA VAL A 284 -12.09 -3.33 -6.59
C VAL A 284 -12.36 -2.11 -7.48
N SER A 285 -11.71 -2.06 -8.65
CA SER A 285 -11.97 -1.05 -9.67
C SER A 285 -12.93 -1.60 -10.72
N ARG A 286 -14.03 -0.90 -10.99
CA ARG A 286 -14.97 -1.23 -12.08
C ARG A 286 -14.64 -0.35 -13.29
N TRP A 287 -13.98 -0.94 -14.28
CA TRP A 287 -13.90 -0.36 -15.62
C TRP A 287 -15.27 -0.48 -16.30
N ARG A 288 -15.88 0.64 -16.68
CA ARG A 288 -16.95 0.60 -17.69
C ARG A 288 -16.26 0.57 -19.05
N ARG A 289 -16.55 -0.47 -19.84
CA ARG A 289 -16.28 -0.46 -21.28
C ARG A 289 -17.20 0.53 -21.98
#